data_AF-A0A2S6IV01-F1
#
_entry.id   AF-A0A2S6IV01-F1
#
_cell.length_a   1.000
_cell.length_b   1.000
_cell.length_c   1.000
_cell.angle_alpha   90.00
_cell.angle_beta   90.00
_cell.angle_gamma   90.00
#
_symmetry.space_group_name_H-M   'P 1'
#
loop_
_entity.id
_entity.type
_entity.pdbx_description
1 polymer ?
#
loop_
_entity_poly.entity_id
_entity_poly.type
_entity_poly.pdbx_seq_one_letter_code
_entity_poly.pdbx_strand_id
1 'polypeptide(L)'
;MRITHLGHACLLVETDGARVLIDPGVFSTGFEDLTGLDAVLVTHQHPDHVDAERLAALLERNPRAGVHAELQTAANLSGAGVGAQILRPGQVVELGGTRVEAVGGQHAVIHEDLPGVGNVGLLVRDAAGTTLLHPGDSYGTAPEGVDVLAVPLNAPWAALKETVEFVRAVAPRIAVPVHDGLLQPPGRGIYLQHVRALGGAEVRDLAADGPGEF
;
A
#
# COMPACT_ATOMS: atom_id res chain seq x y z
N MET A 1 -10.46 0.49 12.44
CA MET A 1 -10.09 0.02 11.08
C MET A 1 -9.68 -1.45 11.09
N ARG A 2 -10.11 -2.27 10.13
CA ARG A 2 -9.64 -3.67 9.96
C ARG A 2 -8.76 -3.81 8.72
N ILE A 3 -7.59 -4.43 8.86
CA ILE A 3 -6.64 -4.61 7.75
C ILE A 3 -6.37 -6.10 7.54
N THR A 4 -6.44 -6.55 6.29
CA THR A 4 -6.02 -7.90 5.85
C THR A 4 -4.86 -7.79 4.89
N HIS A 5 -3.78 -8.54 5.13
CA HIS A 5 -2.64 -8.61 4.21
C HIS A 5 -2.85 -9.75 3.21
N LEU A 6 -2.95 -9.42 1.91
CA LEU A 6 -3.23 -10.37 0.82
C LEU A 6 -1.98 -10.74 0.00
N GLY A 7 -0.81 -10.32 0.48
CA GLY A 7 0.49 -10.67 -0.08
C GLY A 7 1.23 -9.43 -0.58
N HIS A 8 2.55 -9.43 -0.38
CA HIS A 8 3.46 -8.38 -0.84
C HIS A 8 3.04 -6.96 -0.44
N ALA A 9 2.45 -6.15 -1.35
CA ALA A 9 1.96 -4.80 -1.07
C ALA A 9 0.43 -4.72 -0.95
N CYS A 10 -0.27 -5.83 -1.17
CA CYS A 10 -1.72 -5.83 -1.26
C CYS A 10 -2.38 -5.87 0.12
N LEU A 11 -3.06 -4.78 0.46
CA LEU A 11 -3.85 -4.65 1.68
C LEU A 11 -5.32 -4.46 1.35
N LEU A 12 -6.18 -5.23 2.00
CA LEU A 12 -7.60 -4.93 2.09
C LEU A 12 -7.85 -4.14 3.38
N VAL A 13 -8.33 -2.92 3.22
CA VAL A 13 -8.65 -2.00 4.32
C VAL A 13 -10.17 -1.88 4.41
N GLU A 14 -10.71 -2.27 5.56
CA GLU A 14 -12.13 -2.23 5.88
C GLU A 14 -12.35 -1.23 7.02
N THR A 15 -13.22 -0.26 6.76
CA THR A 15 -13.72 0.70 7.76
C THR A 15 -15.23 0.54 7.89
N ASP A 16 -15.86 1.29 8.80
CA ASP A 16 -17.32 1.30 8.93
C ASP A 16 -18.03 1.77 7.64
N GLY A 17 -17.33 2.53 6.78
CA GLY A 17 -17.93 3.19 5.63
C GLY A 17 -17.36 2.79 4.26
N ALA A 18 -16.24 2.09 4.21
CA ALA A 18 -15.60 1.71 2.96
C ALA A 18 -14.83 0.40 3.04
N ARG A 19 -14.79 -0.30 1.90
CA ARG A 19 -13.94 -1.45 1.64
C ARG A 19 -13.00 -1.14 0.48
N VAL A 20 -11.72 -0.95 0.81
CA VAL A 20 -10.70 -0.44 -0.10
C VAL A 20 -9.60 -1.48 -0.31
N LEU A 21 -9.34 -1.83 -1.57
CA LEU A 21 -8.21 -2.68 -1.93
C LEU A 21 -7.04 -1.80 -2.39
N ILE A 22 -5.86 -2.02 -1.83
CA ILE A 22 -4.64 -1.28 -2.18
C ILE A 22 -3.65 -2.25 -2.84
N ASP A 23 -3.05 -1.83 -3.95
CA ASP A 23 -1.94 -2.50 -4.65
C ASP A 23 -2.12 -4.02 -4.93
N PRO A 24 -3.17 -4.44 -5.66
CA PRO A 24 -3.39 -5.84 -6.05
C PRO A 24 -2.44 -6.29 -7.17
N GLY A 25 -1.15 -6.41 -6.85
CA GLY A 25 -0.10 -6.84 -7.77
C GLY A 25 0.08 -8.36 -7.89
N VAL A 26 0.99 -8.77 -8.76
CA VAL A 26 1.21 -10.17 -9.18
C VAL A 26 1.58 -11.12 -8.02
N PHE A 27 2.21 -10.62 -6.96
CA PHE A 27 2.58 -11.42 -5.78
C PHE A 27 1.45 -11.58 -4.75
N SER A 28 0.30 -10.97 -5.02
CA SER A 28 -0.86 -11.03 -4.14
C SER A 28 -1.75 -12.19 -4.52
N THR A 29 -2.52 -12.73 -3.57
CA THR A 29 -3.44 -13.85 -3.80
C THR A 29 -4.75 -13.68 -3.04
N GLY A 30 -5.83 -14.23 -3.58
CA GLY A 30 -7.15 -14.24 -2.94
C GLY A 30 -7.91 -12.92 -3.05
N PHE A 31 -7.31 -11.90 -3.68
CA PHE A 31 -7.99 -10.63 -3.91
C PHE A 31 -9.04 -10.73 -5.02
N GLU A 32 -8.89 -11.67 -5.95
CA GLU A 32 -9.74 -11.84 -7.14
C GLU A 32 -11.17 -12.25 -6.81
N ASP A 33 -11.34 -12.92 -5.67
CA ASP A 33 -12.63 -13.39 -5.17
C ASP A 33 -13.34 -12.34 -4.29
N LEU A 34 -12.72 -11.18 -4.06
CA LEU A 34 -13.32 -10.12 -3.25
C LEU A 34 -14.54 -9.51 -3.96
N THR A 35 -15.57 -9.24 -3.17
CA THR A 35 -16.80 -8.56 -3.61
C THR A 35 -17.13 -7.38 -2.70
N GLY A 36 -17.93 -6.43 -3.18
CA GLY A 36 -18.36 -5.28 -2.37
C GLY A 36 -17.23 -4.30 -2.07
N LEU A 37 -16.24 -4.20 -2.96
CA LEU A 37 -15.25 -3.13 -2.91
C LEU A 37 -15.88 -1.79 -3.31
N ASP A 38 -15.51 -0.73 -2.59
CA ASP A 38 -15.88 0.64 -2.92
C ASP A 38 -14.79 1.31 -3.77
N ALA A 39 -13.52 0.93 -3.56
CA ALA A 39 -12.42 1.40 -4.36
C ALA A 39 -11.26 0.40 -4.48
N VAL A 40 -10.53 0.50 -5.59
CA VAL A 40 -9.20 -0.06 -5.77
C VAL A 40 -8.22 1.11 -5.95
N LEU A 41 -7.17 1.14 -5.14
CA LEU A 41 -6.15 2.18 -5.16
C LEU A 41 -4.81 1.58 -5.55
N VAL A 42 -4.12 2.21 -6.49
CA VAL A 42 -2.81 1.74 -6.98
C VAL A 42 -1.76 2.83 -6.85
N THR A 43 -0.70 2.54 -6.10
CA THR A 43 0.37 3.48 -5.77
C THR A 43 1.26 3.80 -6.97
N HIS A 44 1.58 2.81 -7.80
CA HIS A 44 2.38 2.97 -9.02
C HIS A 44 2.29 1.76 -9.98
N GLN A 45 2.99 1.85 -11.11
CA GLN A 45 2.79 0.99 -12.28
C GLN A 45 3.53 -0.35 -12.25
N HIS A 46 4.32 -0.65 -11.22
CA HIS A 46 5.09 -1.90 -11.22
C HIS A 46 4.17 -3.12 -11.04
N PRO A 47 4.52 -4.27 -11.65
CA PRO A 47 3.64 -5.44 -11.66
C PRO A 47 3.33 -6.00 -10.26
N ASP A 48 4.26 -5.87 -9.31
CA ASP A 48 4.09 -6.27 -7.92
C ASP A 48 3.13 -5.38 -7.11
N HIS A 49 2.69 -4.25 -7.68
CA HIS A 49 1.65 -3.38 -7.15
C HIS A 49 0.36 -3.40 -7.97
N VAL A 50 0.41 -3.79 -9.24
CA VAL A 50 -0.80 -3.92 -10.08
C VAL A 50 -0.69 -5.02 -11.12
N ASP A 51 -1.63 -5.97 -11.05
CA ASP A 51 -1.87 -6.94 -12.09
C ASP A 51 -3.10 -6.51 -12.90
N ALA A 52 -2.88 -5.84 -14.04
CA ALA A 52 -3.97 -5.27 -14.84
C ALA A 52 -4.96 -6.32 -15.37
N GLU A 53 -4.48 -7.54 -15.65
CA GLU A 53 -5.31 -8.64 -16.15
C GLU A 53 -6.25 -9.15 -15.04
N ARG A 54 -5.70 -9.47 -13.86
CA ARG A 54 -6.50 -9.92 -12.71
C ARG A 54 -7.39 -8.80 -12.16
N LEU A 55 -6.95 -7.54 -12.25
CA LEU A 55 -7.76 -6.39 -11.86
C LEU A 55 -9.02 -6.26 -12.72
N ALA A 56 -8.95 -6.47 -14.02
CA ALA A 56 -10.15 -6.43 -14.88
C ALA A 56 -11.21 -7.44 -14.41
N ALA A 57 -10.80 -8.69 -14.15
CA ALA A 57 -11.70 -9.75 -13.65
C ALA A 57 -12.28 -9.42 -12.27
N LEU A 58 -11.48 -8.80 -11.38
CA LEU A 58 -11.97 -8.32 -10.08
C LEU A 58 -13.07 -7.27 -10.24
N LEU A 59 -12.91 -6.32 -11.17
CA LEU A 59 -13.84 -5.22 -11.37
C LEU A 59 -15.18 -5.68 -11.95
N GLU A 60 -15.21 -6.77 -12.72
CA GLU A 60 -16.48 -7.39 -13.16
C GLU A 60 -17.35 -7.82 -11.97
N ARG A 61 -16.72 -8.26 -10.86
CA ARG A 61 -17.39 -8.63 -9.60
C ARG A 61 -17.69 -7.42 -8.72
N ASN A 62 -17.07 -6.28 -9.00
CA ASN A 62 -17.17 -5.04 -8.23
C ASN A 62 -17.51 -3.85 -9.14
N PRO A 63 -18.66 -3.87 -9.86
CA PRO A 63 -18.98 -2.85 -10.86
C PRO A 63 -19.20 -1.44 -10.29
N ARG A 64 -19.25 -1.30 -8.96
CA ARG A 64 -19.37 -0.01 -8.26
C ARG A 64 -18.02 0.52 -7.76
N ALA A 65 -16.95 -0.28 -7.78
CA ALA A 65 -15.67 0.12 -7.26
C ALA A 65 -15.04 1.19 -8.16
N GLY A 66 -14.64 2.32 -7.58
CA GLY A 66 -13.79 3.30 -8.25
C GLY A 66 -12.35 2.81 -8.33
N VAL A 67 -11.69 2.94 -9.47
CA VAL A 67 -10.24 2.71 -9.59
C VAL A 67 -9.52 4.04 -9.56
N HIS A 68 -8.60 4.22 -8.63
CA HIS A 68 -7.75 5.41 -8.54
C HIS A 68 -6.29 5.00 -8.56
N ALA A 69 -5.50 5.62 -9.42
CA ALA A 69 -4.11 5.23 -9.59
C ALA A 69 -3.22 6.44 -9.87
N GLU A 70 -1.93 6.30 -9.55
CA GLU A 70 -0.90 7.27 -9.96
C GLU A 70 -0.98 7.57 -11.46
N LEU A 71 -0.55 8.77 -11.88
CA LEU A 71 -0.70 9.30 -13.23
C LEU A 71 -0.26 8.34 -14.35
N GLN A 72 0.95 7.79 -14.30
CA GLN A 72 1.45 6.86 -15.31
C GLN A 72 0.68 5.54 -15.26
N THR A 73 0.36 5.10 -14.05
CA THR A 73 -0.40 3.87 -13.80
C THR A 73 -1.81 3.94 -14.37
N ALA A 74 -2.53 5.04 -14.15
CA ALA A 74 -3.86 5.27 -14.71
C ALA A 74 -3.84 5.28 -16.25
N ALA A 75 -2.79 5.84 -16.85
CA ALA A 75 -2.60 5.81 -18.30
C ALA A 75 -2.39 4.38 -18.83
N ASN A 76 -1.54 3.59 -18.16
CA ASN A 76 -1.29 2.19 -18.52
C ASN A 76 -2.57 1.34 -18.39
N LEU A 77 -3.30 1.49 -17.29
CA LEU A 77 -4.59 0.81 -17.07
C LEU A 77 -5.60 1.18 -18.15
N SER A 78 -5.71 2.46 -18.51
CA SER A 78 -6.58 2.89 -19.60
C SER A 78 -6.18 2.27 -20.94
N GLY A 79 -4.88 2.12 -21.21
CA GLY A 79 -4.37 1.42 -22.40
C GLY A 79 -4.70 -0.08 -22.40
N ALA A 80 -4.84 -0.68 -21.22
CA ALA A 80 -5.28 -2.06 -21.01
C ALA A 80 -6.81 -2.23 -20.95
N GLY A 81 -7.58 -1.15 -21.15
CA GLY A 81 -9.05 -1.19 -21.13
C GLY A 81 -9.67 -1.09 -19.72
N VAL A 82 -8.87 -0.82 -18.69
CA VAL A 82 -9.34 -0.59 -17.31
C VAL A 82 -9.44 0.91 -17.04
N GLY A 83 -10.66 1.42 -16.85
CA GLY A 83 -10.88 2.82 -16.54
C GLY A 83 -10.38 3.17 -15.14
N ALA A 84 -9.42 4.10 -15.05
CA ALA A 84 -8.85 4.57 -13.78
C ALA A 84 -8.84 6.10 -13.70
N GLN A 85 -9.19 6.63 -12.54
CA GLN A 85 -9.06 8.04 -12.22
C GLN A 85 -7.64 8.33 -11.76
N ILE A 86 -7.07 9.43 -12.22
CA ILE A 86 -5.73 9.84 -11.81
C ILE A 86 -5.76 10.31 -10.36
N LEU A 87 -4.80 9.83 -9.58
CA LEU A 87 -4.53 10.19 -8.20
C LEU A 87 -3.13 10.82 -8.11
N ARG A 88 -3.08 12.13 -7.86
CA ARG A 88 -1.85 12.92 -7.69
C ARG A 88 -1.62 13.25 -6.21
N PRO A 89 -0.38 13.50 -5.80
CA PRO A 89 -0.10 14.04 -4.47
C PRO A 89 -0.96 15.26 -4.14
N GLY A 90 -1.52 15.29 -2.94
CA GLY A 90 -2.47 16.30 -2.45
C GLY A 90 -3.93 16.08 -2.87
N GLN A 91 -4.23 15.15 -3.77
CA GLN A 91 -5.62 14.80 -4.10
C GLN A 91 -6.23 13.90 -3.03
N VAL A 92 -7.54 14.07 -2.87
CA VAL A 92 -8.33 13.39 -1.84
C VAL A 92 -9.48 12.64 -2.51
N VAL A 93 -9.72 11.42 -2.05
CA VAL A 93 -10.87 10.59 -2.40
C VAL A 93 -11.67 10.33 -1.12
N GLU A 94 -12.97 10.61 -1.16
CA GLU A 94 -13.89 10.39 -0.03
C GLU A 94 -14.76 9.17 -0.32
N LEU A 95 -14.73 8.18 0.58
CA LEU A 95 -15.40 6.89 0.44
C LEU A 95 -16.22 6.60 1.71
N GLY A 96 -17.51 6.93 1.69
CA GLY A 96 -18.41 6.61 2.80
C GLY A 96 -17.97 7.11 4.19
N GLY A 97 -17.24 8.24 4.25
CA GLY A 97 -16.66 8.78 5.50
C GLY A 97 -15.21 8.33 5.77
N THR A 98 -14.64 7.49 4.91
CA THR A 98 -13.20 7.20 4.85
C THR A 98 -12.53 8.17 3.87
N ARG A 99 -11.54 8.91 4.36
CA ARG A 99 -10.78 9.86 3.56
C ARG A 99 -9.45 9.26 3.15
N VAL A 100 -9.17 9.24 1.85
CA VAL A 100 -7.88 8.80 1.29
C VAL A 100 -7.19 10.00 0.68
N GLU A 101 -6.01 10.36 1.18
CA GLU A 101 -5.16 11.39 0.61
C GLU A 101 -3.91 10.79 -0.02
N ALA A 102 -3.63 11.17 -1.25
CA ALA A 102 -2.39 10.80 -1.91
C ALA A 102 -1.25 11.73 -1.49
N VAL A 103 -0.11 11.15 -1.15
CA VAL A 103 1.09 11.86 -0.68
C VAL A 103 2.33 11.41 -1.46
N GLY A 104 3.45 12.11 -1.30
CA GLY A 104 4.69 11.78 -2.02
C GLY A 104 4.68 12.27 -3.46
N GLY A 105 4.91 11.38 -4.42
CA GLY A 105 4.95 11.71 -5.85
C GLY A 105 6.09 11.05 -6.61
N GLN A 106 7.03 10.41 -5.92
CA GLN A 106 8.16 9.71 -6.53
C GLN A 106 8.45 8.40 -5.84
N HIS A 107 8.73 7.39 -6.67
CA HIS A 107 9.27 6.11 -6.25
C HIS A 107 10.71 6.30 -5.75
N ALA A 108 11.16 5.46 -4.82
CA ALA A 108 12.55 5.43 -4.37
C ALA A 108 13.50 5.09 -5.53
N VAL A 109 14.72 5.61 -5.52
CA VAL A 109 15.67 5.35 -6.62
C VAL A 109 16.16 3.91 -6.54
N ILE A 110 15.86 3.09 -7.56
CA ILE A 110 16.41 1.75 -7.70
C ILE A 110 17.87 1.82 -8.17
N HIS A 111 18.12 2.57 -9.24
CA HIS A 111 19.45 2.83 -9.80
C HIS A 111 19.41 4.13 -10.60
N GLU A 112 20.52 4.87 -10.65
CA GLU A 112 20.60 6.17 -11.33
C GLU A 112 20.38 6.11 -12.85
N ASP A 113 20.73 4.98 -13.47
CA ASP A 113 20.55 4.74 -14.91
C ASP A 113 19.12 4.34 -15.32
N LEU A 114 18.23 4.09 -14.35
CA LEU A 114 16.83 3.75 -14.65
C LEU A 114 15.96 5.01 -14.68
N PRO A 115 14.94 5.06 -15.56
CA PRO A 115 14.02 6.18 -15.59
C PRO A 115 13.27 6.30 -14.26
N GLY A 116 13.02 7.54 -13.83
CA GLY A 116 12.18 7.79 -12.66
C GLY A 116 10.73 7.34 -12.88
N VAL A 117 10.13 6.77 -11.83
CA VAL A 117 8.75 6.29 -11.82
C VAL A 117 7.95 7.10 -10.80
N GLY A 118 6.73 7.50 -11.17
CA GLY A 118 5.79 8.12 -10.24
C GLY A 118 5.34 7.13 -9.17
N ASN A 119 5.15 7.60 -7.93
CA ASN A 119 4.56 6.81 -6.86
C ASN A 119 3.76 7.73 -5.94
N VAL A 120 2.54 7.35 -5.60
CA VAL A 120 1.78 7.99 -4.53
C VAL A 120 1.74 7.09 -3.30
N GLY A 121 2.04 7.65 -2.13
CA GLY A 121 1.62 7.05 -0.87
C GLY A 121 0.14 7.33 -0.62
N LEU A 122 -0.52 6.47 0.13
CA LEU A 122 -1.95 6.56 0.44
C LEU A 122 -2.12 6.72 1.95
N LEU A 123 -2.62 7.87 2.37
CA LEU A 123 -2.97 8.17 3.75
C LEU A 123 -4.49 7.97 3.94
N VAL A 124 -4.87 6.83 4.51
CA VAL A 124 -6.27 6.42 4.71
C VAL A 124 -6.67 6.76 6.14
N ARG A 125 -7.67 7.62 6.30
CA ARG A 125 -8.24 8.03 7.59
C ARG A 125 -9.67 7.55 7.70
N ASP A 126 -9.99 6.76 8.72
CA ASP A 126 -11.37 6.36 9.00
C ASP A 126 -12.10 7.42 9.85
N ALA A 127 -13.42 7.28 9.97
CA ALA A 127 -14.26 8.20 10.75
C ALA A 127 -13.98 8.13 12.27
N ALA A 128 -13.37 7.05 12.75
CA ALA A 128 -12.95 6.89 14.15
C ALA A 128 -11.62 7.61 14.45
N GLY A 129 -10.93 8.12 13.43
CA GLY A 129 -9.69 8.87 13.53
C GLY A 129 -8.42 8.05 13.33
N THR A 130 -8.54 6.75 13.03
CA THR A 130 -7.38 5.88 12.77
C THR A 130 -6.80 6.18 11.40
N THR A 131 -5.49 6.39 11.35
CA THR A 131 -4.77 6.76 10.13
C THR A 131 -3.78 5.68 9.72
N LEU A 132 -3.97 5.09 8.54
CA LEU A 132 -3.03 4.19 7.87
C LEU A 132 -2.22 4.96 6.81
N LEU A 133 -0.90 4.76 6.78
CA LEU A 133 -0.06 5.12 5.64
C LEU A 133 0.37 3.84 4.89
N HIS A 134 0.00 3.75 3.61
CA HIS A 134 0.60 2.81 2.65
C HIS A 134 1.51 3.59 1.69
N PRO A 135 2.84 3.54 1.83
CA PRO A 135 3.72 4.45 1.12
C PRO A 135 3.96 4.07 -0.36
N GLY A 136 3.54 2.87 -0.77
CA GLY A 136 4.03 2.26 -2.02
C GLY A 136 5.53 2.04 -1.90
N ASP A 137 6.25 2.31 -2.99
CA ASP A 137 7.69 2.09 -3.06
C ASP A 137 8.48 3.36 -2.80
N SER A 138 8.29 3.92 -1.60
CA SER A 138 8.97 5.15 -1.20
C SER A 138 9.14 5.23 0.31
N TYR A 139 10.28 5.75 0.75
CA TYR A 139 10.48 6.23 2.12
C TYR A 139 10.52 7.76 2.21
N GLY A 140 10.23 8.45 1.10
CA GLY A 140 10.45 9.89 0.95
C GLY A 140 9.40 10.77 1.62
N THR A 141 8.37 10.22 2.28
CA THR A 141 7.27 11.00 2.85
C THR A 141 6.84 10.45 4.19
N ALA A 142 7.01 11.27 5.24
CA ALA A 142 6.64 10.95 6.62
C ALA A 142 5.62 11.97 7.16
N PRO A 143 4.32 11.83 6.85
CA PRO A 143 3.28 12.71 7.37
C PRO A 143 3.07 12.47 8.87
N GLU A 144 2.69 13.52 9.59
CA GLU A 144 2.38 13.44 11.02
C GLU A 144 1.04 12.74 11.29
N GLY A 145 0.92 12.13 12.47
CA GLY A 145 -0.33 11.54 12.96
C GLY A 145 -0.73 10.26 12.22
N VAL A 146 0.24 9.44 11.83
CA VAL A 146 0.03 8.08 11.32
C VAL A 146 -0.07 7.12 12.50
N ASP A 147 -1.15 6.37 12.61
CA ASP A 147 -1.33 5.35 13.65
C ASP A 147 -0.74 4.01 13.20
N VAL A 148 -0.98 3.65 11.94
CA VAL A 148 -0.58 2.39 11.32
C VAL A 148 0.26 2.68 10.09
N LEU A 149 1.44 2.09 9.99
CA LEU A 149 2.31 2.20 8.83
C LEU A 149 2.43 0.84 8.14
N ALA A 150 2.09 0.75 6.85
CA ALA A 150 2.55 -0.34 6.02
C ALA A 150 4.04 -0.12 5.72
N VAL A 151 4.92 -1.03 6.16
CA VAL A 151 6.38 -0.87 6.08
C VAL A 151 6.94 -1.79 5.00
N PRO A 152 7.33 -1.25 3.82
CA PRO A 152 8.07 -2.02 2.82
C PRO A 152 9.38 -2.54 3.42
N LEU A 153 9.61 -3.86 3.43
CA LEU A 153 10.81 -4.44 4.04
C LEU A 153 11.96 -4.64 3.06
N ASN A 154 11.69 -5.12 1.85
CA ASN A 154 12.76 -5.52 0.95
C ASN A 154 12.41 -5.27 -0.52
N ALA A 155 13.23 -4.45 -1.17
CA ALA A 155 13.13 -4.14 -2.57
C ALA A 155 14.54 -3.85 -3.14
N PRO A 156 14.72 -3.80 -4.46
CA PRO A 156 15.99 -3.38 -5.07
C PRO A 156 16.47 -1.99 -4.62
N TRP A 157 15.55 -1.10 -4.25
CA TRP A 157 15.81 0.27 -3.79
C TRP A 157 15.98 0.39 -2.26
N ALA A 158 15.69 -0.67 -1.49
CA ALA A 158 15.56 -0.57 -0.04
C ALA A 158 16.83 -1.00 0.72
N ALA A 159 17.22 -0.20 1.71
CA ALA A 159 18.20 -0.58 2.71
C ALA A 159 17.57 -0.61 4.11
N LEU A 160 17.86 -1.65 4.91
CA LEU A 160 17.30 -1.80 6.26
C LEU A 160 17.49 -0.57 7.16
N LYS A 161 18.67 0.08 7.06
CA LYS A 161 18.95 1.31 7.80
C LYS A 161 17.92 2.41 7.48
N GLU A 162 17.53 2.55 6.21
CA GLU A 162 16.57 3.55 5.75
C GLU A 162 15.15 3.14 6.11
N THR A 163 14.83 1.84 6.07
CA THR A 163 13.55 1.33 6.59
C THR A 163 13.37 1.69 8.07
N VAL A 164 14.39 1.49 8.90
CA VAL A 164 14.35 1.85 10.33
C VAL A 164 14.19 3.36 10.51
N GLU A 165 14.97 4.18 9.80
CA GLU A 165 14.85 5.64 9.88
C GLU A 165 13.49 6.13 9.37
N PHE A 166 12.91 5.49 8.36
CA PHE A 166 11.56 5.79 7.87
C PHE A 166 10.50 5.53 8.94
N VAL A 167 10.53 4.36 9.60
CA VAL A 167 9.58 4.07 10.69
C VAL A 167 9.72 5.08 11.82
N ARG A 168 10.95 5.46 12.18
CA ARG A 168 11.20 6.48 13.22
C ARG A 168 10.70 7.86 12.81
N ALA A 169 10.85 8.23 11.54
CA ALA A 169 10.41 9.52 11.01
C ALA A 169 8.88 9.63 10.96
N VAL A 170 8.18 8.56 10.56
CA VAL A 170 6.72 8.49 10.58
C VAL A 170 6.19 8.40 12.03
N ALA A 171 6.98 7.80 12.92
CA ALA A 171 6.64 7.55 14.33
C ALA A 171 5.25 6.91 14.54
N PRO A 172 4.91 5.82 13.84
CA PRO A 172 3.60 5.20 13.98
C PRO A 172 3.49 4.45 15.32
N ARG A 173 2.26 4.25 15.80
CA ARG A 173 2.00 3.36 16.93
C ARG A 173 2.25 1.90 16.53
N ILE A 174 1.77 1.51 15.34
CA ILE A 174 1.86 0.15 14.82
C ILE A 174 2.48 0.15 13.42
N ALA A 175 3.37 -0.80 13.16
CA ALA A 175 3.91 -1.13 11.85
C ALA A 175 3.35 -2.48 11.37
N VAL A 176 2.84 -2.53 10.15
CA VAL A 176 2.42 -3.72 9.41
C VAL A 176 3.42 -3.94 8.27
N PRO A 177 4.22 -5.02 8.28
CA PRO A 177 5.18 -5.26 7.21
C PRO A 177 4.50 -5.53 5.87
N VAL A 178 5.04 -4.96 4.79
CA VAL A 178 4.68 -5.21 3.38
C VAL A 178 5.94 -5.31 2.52
N HIS A 179 5.79 -5.51 1.22
CA HIS A 179 6.89 -5.61 0.25
C HIS A 179 7.96 -6.63 0.70
N ASP A 180 7.51 -7.80 1.11
CA ASP A 180 8.33 -8.88 1.68
C ASP A 180 8.26 -10.18 0.87
N GLY A 181 7.46 -10.22 -0.21
CA GLY A 181 7.31 -11.38 -1.10
C GLY A 181 8.60 -11.84 -1.80
N LEU A 182 9.65 -11.00 -1.82
CA LEU A 182 10.98 -11.35 -2.34
C LEU A 182 11.83 -12.11 -1.32
N LEU A 183 11.44 -12.11 -0.04
CA LEU A 183 12.22 -12.68 1.05
C LEU A 183 11.86 -14.14 1.30
N GLN A 184 12.89 -14.95 1.56
CA GLN A 184 12.71 -16.23 2.23
C GLN A 184 12.43 -16.03 3.73
N PRO A 185 11.77 -16.97 4.43
CA PRO A 185 11.34 -16.78 5.82
C PRO A 185 12.46 -16.37 6.81
N PRO A 186 13.67 -16.95 6.77
CA PRO A 186 14.76 -16.50 7.64
C PRO A 186 15.19 -15.05 7.37
N GLY A 187 15.26 -14.65 6.09
CA GLY A 187 15.60 -13.29 5.68
C GLY A 187 14.56 -12.29 6.16
N ARG A 188 13.27 -12.62 6.00
CA ARG A 188 12.15 -11.86 6.55
C ARG A 188 12.28 -11.65 8.06
N GLY A 189 12.63 -12.71 8.80
CA GLY A 189 12.86 -12.64 10.24
C GLY A 189 13.92 -11.61 10.65
N ILE A 190 15.00 -11.49 9.89
CA ILE A 190 16.09 -10.51 10.15
C ILE A 190 15.56 -9.08 10.05
N TYR A 191 14.83 -8.75 8.98
CA TYR A 191 14.24 -7.41 8.82
C TYR A 191 13.27 -7.09 9.96
N LEU A 192 12.36 -8.00 10.29
CA LEU A 192 11.41 -7.80 11.39
C LEU A 192 12.09 -7.64 12.74
N GLN A 193 13.16 -8.39 13.01
CA GLN A 193 13.93 -8.25 14.25
C GLN A 193 14.49 -6.83 14.38
N HIS A 194 15.09 -6.28 13.31
CA HIS A 194 15.67 -4.95 13.35
C HIS A 194 14.62 -3.84 13.42
N VAL A 195 13.51 -3.96 12.67
CA VAL A 195 12.40 -2.99 12.77
C VAL A 195 11.79 -3.00 14.17
N ARG A 196 11.58 -4.17 14.80
CA ARG A 196 11.11 -4.27 16.19
C ARG A 196 12.08 -3.64 17.18
N ALA A 197 13.38 -3.90 17.01
CA ALA A 197 14.39 -3.44 17.96
C ALA A 197 14.70 -1.94 17.85
N LEU A 198 14.58 -1.36 16.66
CA LEU A 198 15.10 -0.02 16.35
C LEU A 198 14.05 0.97 15.86
N GLY A 199 12.92 0.50 15.32
CA GLY A 199 11.90 1.33 14.67
C GLY A 199 11.00 2.08 15.65
N GLY A 200 10.84 1.60 16.89
CA GLY A 200 10.06 2.28 17.92
C GLY A 200 8.53 2.09 17.86
N ALA A 201 8.04 1.22 16.97
CA ALA A 201 6.61 0.88 16.83
C ALA A 201 6.33 -0.58 17.21
N GLU A 202 5.10 -0.88 17.61
CA GLU A 202 4.61 -2.26 17.71
C GLU A 202 4.55 -2.87 16.31
N VAL A 203 5.16 -4.03 16.07
CA VAL A 203 5.11 -4.69 14.75
C VAL A 203 4.05 -5.79 14.75
N ARG A 204 2.99 -5.63 13.95
CA ARG A 204 1.92 -6.62 13.74
C ARG A 204 2.10 -7.36 12.41
N ASP A 205 2.33 -8.66 12.49
CA ASP A 205 2.62 -9.50 11.34
C ASP A 205 1.34 -10.12 10.76
N LEU A 206 0.55 -9.31 10.05
CA LEU A 206 -0.75 -9.74 9.51
C LEU A 206 -0.66 -10.88 8.49
N ALA A 207 0.51 -11.07 7.86
CA ALA A 207 0.72 -12.21 6.98
C ALA A 207 0.77 -13.55 7.75
N ALA A 208 1.24 -13.54 9.00
CA ALA A 208 1.26 -14.72 9.86
C ALA A 208 0.00 -14.84 10.73
N ASP A 209 -0.50 -13.70 11.22
CA ASP A 209 -1.55 -13.65 12.24
C ASP A 209 -2.97 -13.48 11.65
N GLY A 210 -3.06 -13.19 10.34
CA GLY A 210 -4.31 -12.90 9.66
C GLY A 210 -4.77 -11.44 9.83
N PRO A 211 -6.06 -11.14 9.58
CA PRO A 211 -6.57 -9.78 9.65
C PRO A 211 -6.55 -9.22 11.08
N GLY A 212 -6.28 -7.92 11.22
CA GLY A 212 -6.19 -7.22 12.51
C GLY A 212 -7.05 -5.96 12.59
N GLU A 213 -7.50 -5.61 13.80
CA GLU A 213 -8.25 -4.39 14.13
C GLU A 213 -7.32 -3.32 14.75
N PHE A 214 -7.43 -2.07 14.29
CA PHE A 214 -6.52 -0.96 14.58
C PHE A 214 -7.25 0.30 15.03
#